data_AF-A0A947CKC0-F1
#
_entry.id   AF-A0A947CKC0-F1
#
_cell.length_a   1.000
_cell.length_b   1.000
_cell.length_c   1.000
_cell.angle_alpha   90.00
_cell.angle_beta   90.00
_cell.angle_gamma   90.00
#
_symmetry.space_group_name_H-M   'P 1'
#
loop_
_entity.id
_entity.type
_entity.pdbx_description
1 polymer ?
#
loop_
_entity_poly.entity_id
_entity_poly.type
_entity_poly.pdbx_seq_one_letter_code
_entity_poly.pdbx_strand_id
1 'polypeptide(L)'
;MRTTVFNFELRVIACQVCGAPVEVGEAGGAKACSYCGSSQEPAARAQAVARSAAMPEPERLDRLRSQLGKPTRVPQPLADLFVGFRLLPWKVSEALGRWRRLLADAQRDPEVEGALERLTRALASHFGQEGDPMRERALLQAALEAVRTPRHRQSLLAALSRAACRVGDAAAAESWLRMCDPTSSNLEIDSVYRATRALVATYGQQHEEVLQVLGAGGEAPISDEYQVPCAVLLGNALERLGRVDEAVAVLDRGQSSSLARHRAREFVAEYSGIELCPMSGPAALARQAERGAALSSRAAGRPLIMLVFTLAVLAAGGITAAVLGATSTLGGTLMAGGITGLLVGALAPITVIEFLRSGRARRLRRSGRPEIATVVHARYGGQETMGVPQLLYKLMVFPAGRSPFYANSALHADKPTRERLARGAVVVVRMDPERLGDVLLELD
;
A
#
# COMPACT_ATOMS: atom_id res chain seq x y z
N MET A 1 -35.69 -4.89 -14.45
CA MET A 1 -34.26 -4.95 -14.06
C MET A 1 -33.73 -3.53 -14.01
N ARG A 2 -33.08 -3.11 -12.91
CA ARG A 2 -32.42 -1.78 -12.88
C ARG A 2 -31.14 -1.88 -13.69
N THR A 3 -31.00 -1.06 -14.74
CA THR A 3 -29.73 -0.95 -15.47
C THR A 3 -28.69 -0.33 -14.54
N THR A 4 -27.63 -1.06 -14.25
CA THR A 4 -26.54 -0.63 -13.39
C THR A 4 -25.40 -0.05 -14.22
N VAL A 5 -24.56 0.78 -13.59
CA VAL A 5 -23.40 1.42 -14.24
C VAL A 5 -22.44 0.39 -14.81
N PHE A 6 -22.39 -0.85 -14.30
CA PHE A 6 -21.52 -1.93 -14.77
C PHE A 6 -22.23 -3.07 -15.52
N ASN A 7 -23.53 -2.93 -15.86
CA ASN A 7 -24.27 -3.92 -16.65
C ASN A 7 -23.47 -4.33 -17.89
N PHE A 8 -23.22 -5.63 -18.05
CA PHE A 8 -22.43 -6.21 -19.15
C PHE A 8 -22.94 -5.80 -20.54
N GLU A 9 -24.26 -5.72 -20.73
CA GLU A 9 -24.91 -5.38 -22.01
C GLU A 9 -24.68 -3.92 -22.42
N LEU A 10 -24.57 -3.01 -21.44
CA LEU A 10 -24.21 -1.63 -21.72
C LEU A 10 -22.77 -1.58 -22.25
N ARG A 11 -22.45 -0.73 -23.22
CA ARG A 11 -21.08 -0.55 -23.68
C ARG A 11 -20.72 0.92 -23.55
N VAL A 12 -19.70 1.20 -22.76
CA VAL A 12 -19.24 2.55 -22.46
C VAL A 12 -17.75 2.60 -22.75
N ILE A 13 -17.33 3.42 -23.69
CA ILE A 13 -15.91 3.61 -24.01
C ILE A 13 -15.48 5.02 -23.64
N ALA A 14 -14.21 5.20 -23.31
CA ALA A 14 -13.66 6.54 -23.08
C ALA A 14 -13.36 7.24 -24.42
N CYS A 15 -13.76 8.49 -24.52
CA CYS A 15 -13.53 9.32 -25.68
C CYS A 15 -12.02 9.46 -25.96
N GLN A 16 -11.56 9.10 -27.16
CA GLN A 16 -10.17 9.23 -27.60
C GLN A 16 -9.60 10.65 -27.55
N VAL A 17 -10.44 11.69 -27.52
CA VAL A 17 -10.00 13.10 -27.43
C VAL A 17 -9.97 13.58 -25.97
N CYS A 18 -11.13 13.61 -25.31
CA CYS A 18 -11.24 14.20 -23.96
C CYS A 18 -11.21 13.18 -22.80
N GLY A 19 -11.40 11.89 -23.08
CA GLY A 19 -11.47 10.83 -22.06
C GLY A 19 -12.83 10.66 -21.38
N ALA A 20 -13.84 11.46 -21.75
CA ALA A 20 -15.19 11.35 -21.20
C ALA A 20 -15.89 10.04 -21.62
N PRO A 21 -16.81 9.49 -20.80
CA PRO A 21 -17.55 8.28 -21.15
C PRO A 21 -18.51 8.50 -22.33
N VAL A 22 -18.55 7.54 -23.25
CA VAL A 22 -19.44 7.53 -24.43
C VAL A 22 -20.15 6.18 -24.49
N GLU A 23 -21.48 6.21 -24.45
CA GLU A 23 -22.30 5.01 -24.65
C GLU A 23 -22.40 4.64 -26.13
N VAL A 24 -22.12 3.37 -26.43
CA VAL A 24 -22.03 2.84 -27.79
C VAL A 24 -22.83 1.55 -27.90
N GLY A 25 -23.31 1.21 -29.10
CA GLY A 25 -24.01 -0.07 -29.30
C GLY A 25 -23.04 -1.26 -29.28
N GLU A 26 -23.55 -2.48 -29.05
CA GLU A 26 -22.73 -3.69 -29.11
C GLU A 26 -22.11 -3.90 -30.49
N ALA A 27 -22.87 -3.58 -31.55
CA ALA A 27 -22.41 -3.61 -32.94
C ALA A 27 -21.38 -2.51 -33.26
N GLY A 28 -21.16 -1.55 -32.36
CA GLY A 28 -20.33 -0.38 -32.59
C GLY A 28 -21.06 0.72 -33.37
N GLY A 29 -20.33 1.39 -34.26
CA GLY A 29 -20.85 2.43 -35.16
C GLY A 29 -20.63 3.86 -34.66
N ALA A 30 -20.85 4.83 -35.55
CA ALA A 30 -20.55 6.24 -35.31
C ALA A 30 -21.33 6.82 -34.11
N LYS A 31 -20.60 7.40 -33.16
CA LYS A 31 -21.15 8.12 -32.00
C LYS A 31 -20.35 9.39 -31.72
N ALA A 32 -21.06 10.50 -31.52
CA ALA A 32 -20.48 11.76 -31.09
C ALA A 32 -20.34 11.78 -29.56
N CYS A 33 -19.19 12.21 -29.07
CA CYS A 33 -18.97 12.46 -27.65
C CYS A 33 -19.82 13.66 -27.20
N SER A 34 -20.69 13.48 -26.21
CA SER A 34 -21.54 14.54 -25.66
C SER A 34 -20.79 15.68 -24.99
N TYR A 35 -19.50 15.48 -24.65
CA TYR A 35 -18.69 16.47 -23.94
C TYR A 35 -17.86 17.36 -24.86
N CYS A 36 -17.21 16.79 -25.89
CA CYS A 36 -16.32 17.55 -26.79
C CYS A 36 -16.76 17.54 -28.27
N GLY A 37 -17.85 16.84 -28.60
CA GLY A 37 -18.39 16.76 -29.96
C GLY A 37 -17.61 15.86 -30.93
N SER A 38 -16.47 15.29 -30.53
CA SER A 38 -15.68 14.42 -31.41
C SER A 38 -16.48 13.16 -31.80
N SER A 39 -16.54 12.84 -33.09
CA SER A 39 -17.11 11.58 -33.59
C SER A 39 -16.14 10.42 -33.43
N GLN A 40 -16.65 9.24 -33.06
CA GLN A 40 -15.90 8.01 -32.88
C GLN A 40 -16.65 6.86 -33.52
N GLU A 41 -15.93 5.91 -34.10
CA GLU A 41 -16.50 4.75 -34.77
C GLU A 41 -15.91 3.47 -34.18
N PRO A 42 -16.31 3.09 -32.95
CA PRO A 42 -15.89 1.84 -32.36
C PRO A 42 -16.33 0.64 -33.19
N ALA A 43 -15.44 -0.34 -33.32
CA ALA A 43 -15.76 -1.64 -33.91
C ALA A 43 -16.76 -2.43 -33.05
N ALA A 44 -17.28 -3.56 -33.54
CA ALA A 44 -18.09 -4.46 -32.72
C ALA A 44 -17.31 -5.00 -31.51
N ARG A 45 -18.01 -5.26 -30.39
CA ARG A 45 -17.40 -5.78 -29.17
C ARG A 45 -16.79 -7.17 -29.38
N ALA A 46 -15.52 -7.36 -28.99
CA ALA A 46 -14.89 -8.67 -28.95
C ALA A 46 -15.45 -9.54 -27.82
N GLN A 47 -15.85 -10.78 -28.12
CA GLN A 47 -16.76 -11.55 -27.25
C GLN A 47 -16.10 -12.43 -26.17
N ALA A 48 -14.79 -12.75 -26.17
CA ALA A 48 -14.17 -13.54 -25.08
C ALA A 48 -12.63 -13.40 -24.97
N VAL A 49 -12.05 -13.88 -23.86
CA VAL A 49 -10.62 -14.18 -23.73
C VAL A 49 -10.37 -15.64 -24.12
N ALA A 50 -9.30 -15.91 -24.86
CA ALA A 50 -8.89 -17.27 -25.15
C ALA A 50 -8.55 -18.02 -23.84
N ARG A 51 -9.11 -19.21 -23.65
CA ARG A 51 -8.77 -20.06 -22.50
C ARG A 51 -7.36 -20.63 -22.66
N SER A 52 -6.64 -20.77 -21.56
CA SER A 52 -5.37 -21.50 -21.54
C SER A 52 -5.57 -22.94 -21.97
N ALA A 53 -4.51 -23.56 -22.51
CA ALA A 53 -4.49 -25.00 -22.73
C ALA A 53 -4.73 -25.74 -21.41
N ALA A 54 -5.47 -26.85 -21.48
CA ALA A 54 -5.72 -27.68 -20.31
C ALA A 54 -4.37 -28.22 -19.76
N MET A 55 -4.17 -28.03 -18.46
CA MET A 55 -3.01 -28.50 -17.71
C MET A 55 -3.51 -29.19 -16.44
N PRO A 56 -2.94 -30.35 -16.05
CA PRO A 56 -3.27 -30.98 -14.77
C PRO A 56 -3.04 -30.00 -13.61
N GLU A 57 -3.98 -29.96 -12.67
CA GLU A 57 -3.93 -29.00 -11.56
C GLU A 57 -2.64 -29.06 -10.72
N PRO A 58 -2.08 -30.24 -10.38
CA PRO A 58 -0.82 -30.30 -9.63
C PRO A 58 0.35 -29.63 -10.38
N GLU A 59 0.48 -29.92 -11.69
CA GLU A 59 1.51 -29.32 -12.55
C GLU A 59 1.33 -27.80 -12.65
N ARG A 60 0.08 -27.35 -12.78
CA ARG A 60 -0.26 -25.93 -12.80
C ARG A 60 0.16 -25.22 -11.52
N LEU A 61 -0.16 -25.80 -10.36
CA LEU A 61 0.21 -25.23 -9.05
C LEU A 61 1.73 -25.15 -8.87
N ASP A 62 2.48 -26.17 -9.28
CA ASP A 62 3.95 -26.14 -9.20
C ASP A 62 4.53 -25.05 -10.11
N ARG A 63 3.98 -24.88 -11.31
CA ARG A 63 4.36 -23.79 -12.21
C ARG A 63 4.05 -22.43 -11.61
N LEU A 64 2.93 -22.26 -10.93
CA LEU A 64 2.58 -21.00 -10.24
C LEU A 64 3.55 -20.73 -9.07
N ARG A 65 3.89 -21.74 -8.27
CA ARG A 65 4.87 -21.61 -7.17
C ARG A 65 6.25 -21.19 -7.67
N SER A 66 6.70 -21.69 -8.82
CA SER A 66 7.99 -21.31 -9.42
C SER A 66 8.09 -19.83 -9.84
N GLN A 67 6.96 -19.11 -9.86
CA GLN A 67 6.88 -17.69 -10.21
C GLN A 67 6.83 -16.76 -8.99
N LEU A 68 6.73 -17.31 -7.77
CA LEU A 68 6.68 -16.52 -6.54
C LEU A 68 7.95 -15.66 -6.35
N GLY A 69 7.79 -14.53 -5.67
CA GLY A 69 8.89 -13.60 -5.38
C GLY A 69 9.38 -12.77 -6.58
N LYS A 70 8.70 -12.83 -7.73
CA LYS A 70 8.97 -11.96 -8.88
C LYS A 70 8.09 -10.70 -8.77
N PRO A 71 8.64 -9.54 -8.36
CA PRO A 71 7.82 -8.35 -8.16
C PRO A 71 7.29 -7.83 -9.50
N THR A 72 6.00 -7.50 -9.55
CA THR A 72 5.41 -6.77 -10.67
C THR A 72 6.05 -5.38 -10.74
N ARG A 73 6.76 -5.10 -11.83
CA ARG A 73 7.41 -3.80 -12.04
C ARG A 73 6.50 -2.89 -12.85
N VAL A 74 6.40 -1.64 -12.42
CA VAL A 74 5.79 -0.59 -13.25
C VAL A 74 6.64 -0.44 -14.52
N PRO A 75 6.04 -0.47 -15.72
CA PRO A 75 6.77 -0.23 -16.96
C PRO A 75 7.56 1.08 -16.88
N GLN A 76 8.84 1.06 -17.29
CA GLN A 76 9.74 2.21 -17.16
C GLN A 76 9.17 3.52 -17.74
N PRO A 77 8.45 3.54 -18.88
CA PRO A 77 7.84 4.76 -19.42
C PRO A 77 6.75 5.39 -18.54
N LEU A 78 6.31 4.68 -17.49
CA LEU A 78 5.28 5.13 -16.57
C LEU A 78 5.83 5.43 -15.17
N ALA A 79 7.08 5.06 -14.87
CA ALA A 79 7.60 5.07 -13.49
C ALA A 79 7.46 6.43 -12.79
N ASP A 80 7.53 7.54 -13.52
CA ASP A 80 7.41 8.90 -13.00
C ASP A 80 5.96 9.34 -12.68
N LEU A 81 4.95 8.58 -13.12
CA LEU A 81 3.55 8.80 -12.77
C LEU A 81 3.15 8.14 -11.46
N PHE A 82 3.98 7.22 -10.96
CA PHE A 82 3.61 6.34 -9.85
C PHE A 82 4.46 6.57 -8.60
N VAL A 83 3.83 6.30 -7.47
CA VAL A 83 4.51 5.99 -6.22
C VAL A 83 4.05 4.62 -5.76
N GLY A 84 4.96 3.65 -5.81
CA GLY A 84 4.61 2.24 -5.67
C GLY A 84 3.62 1.83 -6.76
N PHE A 85 2.39 1.52 -6.35
CA PHE A 85 1.31 1.12 -7.24
C PHE A 85 0.20 2.18 -7.38
N ARG A 86 0.43 3.40 -6.86
CA ARG A 86 -0.55 4.49 -6.88
C ARG A 86 -0.18 5.55 -7.89
N LEU A 87 -1.18 6.01 -8.63
CA LEU A 87 -1.07 7.19 -9.46
C LEU A 87 -0.92 8.43 -8.56
N LEU A 88 0.03 9.31 -8.91
CA LEU A 88 0.19 10.58 -8.22
C LEU A 88 -1.02 11.49 -8.52
N PRO A 89 -1.74 12.02 -7.50
CA PRO A 89 -2.97 12.79 -7.72
C PRO A 89 -2.82 14.01 -8.65
N TRP A 90 -1.66 14.67 -8.65
CA TRP A 90 -1.38 15.82 -9.51
C TRP A 90 -0.90 15.44 -10.92
N LYS A 91 -0.70 14.15 -11.19
CA LYS A 91 -0.28 13.61 -12.49
C LYS A 91 -1.46 13.04 -13.29
N VAL A 92 -2.69 13.13 -12.80
CA VAL A 92 -3.87 12.52 -13.45
C VAL A 92 -4.07 13.04 -14.87
N SER A 93 -3.98 14.36 -15.11
CA SER A 93 -4.14 14.93 -16.45
C SER A 93 -3.04 14.47 -17.41
N GLU A 94 -1.79 14.40 -16.93
CA GLU A 94 -0.65 13.89 -17.71
C GLU A 94 -0.82 12.39 -18.01
N ALA A 95 -1.24 11.61 -17.02
CA ALA A 95 -1.52 10.19 -17.13
C ALA A 95 -2.64 9.92 -18.16
N LEU A 96 -3.72 10.70 -18.16
CA LEU A 96 -4.75 10.62 -19.21
C LEU A 96 -4.18 10.92 -20.61
N GLY A 97 -3.29 11.90 -20.72
CA GLY A 97 -2.60 12.21 -21.98
C GLY A 97 -1.69 11.07 -22.46
N ARG A 98 -0.97 10.39 -21.56
CA ARG A 98 -0.18 9.18 -21.90
C ARG A 98 -1.07 7.99 -22.22
N TRP A 99 -2.14 7.81 -21.46
CA TRP A 99 -3.11 6.73 -21.66
C TRP A 99 -3.75 6.78 -23.05
N ARG A 100 -4.18 7.96 -23.52
CA ARG A 100 -4.73 8.13 -24.88
C ARG A 100 -3.74 7.74 -25.98
N ARG A 101 -2.46 8.08 -25.81
CA ARG A 101 -1.39 7.69 -26.75
C ARG A 101 -1.20 6.18 -26.76
N LEU A 102 -1.02 5.58 -25.58
CA LEU A 102 -0.89 4.12 -25.43
C LEU A 102 -2.10 3.36 -26.00
N LEU A 103 -3.31 3.90 -25.84
CA LEU A 103 -4.53 3.32 -26.39
C LEU A 103 -4.49 3.28 -27.92
N ALA A 104 -4.08 4.37 -28.56
CA ALA A 104 -3.94 4.44 -30.02
C ALA A 104 -2.78 3.60 -30.56
N ASP A 105 -1.74 3.38 -29.76
CA ASP A 105 -0.56 2.59 -30.15
C ASP A 105 -0.78 1.08 -29.94
N ALA A 106 -1.53 0.66 -28.92
CA ALA A 106 -1.77 -0.76 -28.60
C ALA A 106 -2.42 -1.56 -29.73
N GLN A 107 -3.23 -0.90 -30.57
CA GLN A 107 -3.81 -1.52 -31.77
C GLN A 107 -2.74 -1.97 -32.78
N ARG A 108 -1.59 -1.28 -32.80
CA ARG A 108 -0.49 -1.48 -33.74
C ARG A 108 0.66 -2.26 -33.09
N ASP A 109 0.97 -1.97 -31.83
CA ASP A 109 2.12 -2.50 -31.11
C ASP A 109 1.70 -3.27 -29.85
N PRO A 110 1.86 -4.61 -29.82
CA PRO A 110 1.59 -5.42 -28.62
C PRO A 110 2.46 -5.07 -27.41
N GLU A 111 3.66 -4.52 -27.60
CA GLU A 111 4.61 -4.26 -26.51
C GLU A 111 4.12 -3.15 -25.56
N VAL A 112 3.28 -2.24 -26.05
CA VAL A 112 2.71 -1.16 -25.22
C VAL A 112 1.48 -1.61 -24.40
N GLU A 113 0.91 -2.79 -24.67
CA GLU A 113 -0.31 -3.27 -24.01
C GLU A 113 -0.14 -3.40 -22.49
N GLY A 114 1.05 -3.81 -22.02
CA GLY A 114 1.34 -3.89 -20.59
C GLY A 114 1.36 -2.52 -19.90
N ALA A 115 1.88 -1.50 -20.58
CA ALA A 115 1.84 -0.12 -20.09
C ALA A 115 0.40 0.42 -20.10
N LEU A 116 -0.36 0.14 -21.16
CA LEU A 116 -1.77 0.52 -21.25
C LEU A 116 -2.60 -0.12 -20.13
N GLU A 117 -2.49 -1.44 -19.92
CA GLU A 117 -3.20 -2.17 -18.86
C GLU A 117 -2.91 -1.56 -17.49
N ARG A 118 -1.63 -1.33 -17.19
CA ARG A 118 -1.20 -0.82 -15.88
C ARG A 118 -1.68 0.59 -15.63
N LEU A 119 -1.55 1.48 -16.60
CA LEU A 119 -2.01 2.86 -16.49
C LEU A 119 -3.54 2.94 -16.41
N THR A 120 -4.24 2.09 -17.16
CA THR A 120 -5.70 2.02 -17.11
C THR A 120 -6.18 1.63 -15.72
N ARG A 121 -5.60 0.59 -15.10
CA ARG A 121 -5.99 0.18 -13.74
C ARG A 121 -5.75 1.27 -12.70
N ALA A 122 -4.65 2.02 -12.84
CA ALA A 122 -4.32 3.12 -11.94
C ALA A 122 -5.32 4.28 -12.06
N LEU A 123 -5.65 4.68 -13.30
CA LEU A 123 -6.65 5.71 -13.57
C LEU A 123 -8.06 5.26 -13.15
N ALA A 124 -8.42 4.02 -13.44
CA ALA A 124 -9.70 3.41 -13.05
C ALA A 124 -9.86 3.42 -11.52
N SER A 125 -8.84 2.98 -10.79
CA SER A 125 -8.82 3.03 -9.31
C SER A 125 -8.98 4.46 -8.79
N HIS A 126 -8.32 5.44 -9.40
CA HIS A 126 -8.46 6.84 -9.04
C HIS A 126 -9.90 7.36 -9.24
N PHE A 127 -10.50 7.17 -10.41
CA PHE A 127 -11.87 7.62 -10.66
C PHE A 127 -12.91 6.84 -9.85
N GLY A 128 -12.67 5.56 -9.56
CA GLY A 128 -13.47 4.78 -8.63
C GLY A 128 -13.46 5.37 -7.21
N GLN A 129 -12.31 5.87 -6.74
CA GLN A 129 -12.18 6.55 -5.45
C GLN A 129 -12.81 7.95 -5.44
N GLU A 130 -12.81 8.66 -6.57
CA GLU A 130 -13.50 9.94 -6.73
C GLU A 130 -15.03 9.80 -6.87
N GLY A 131 -15.54 8.57 -6.97
CA GLY A 131 -16.97 8.32 -7.16
C GLY A 131 -17.47 8.59 -8.58
N ASP A 132 -16.60 8.45 -9.59
CA ASP A 132 -16.94 8.49 -11.02
C ASP A 132 -16.86 7.08 -11.65
N PRO A 133 -17.82 6.18 -11.31
CA PRO A 133 -17.81 4.81 -11.80
C PRO A 133 -18.03 4.72 -13.32
N MET A 134 -18.66 5.73 -13.93
CA MET A 134 -18.90 5.75 -15.37
C MET A 134 -17.59 5.98 -16.13
N ARG A 135 -16.75 6.92 -15.67
CA ARG A 135 -15.41 7.12 -16.25
C ARG A 135 -14.47 5.96 -15.96
N GLU A 136 -14.53 5.40 -14.75
CA GLU A 136 -13.79 4.16 -14.42
C GLU A 136 -14.11 3.05 -15.43
N ARG A 137 -15.40 2.78 -15.63
CA ARG A 137 -15.87 1.79 -16.62
C ARG A 137 -15.38 2.12 -18.03
N ALA A 138 -15.54 3.36 -18.47
CA ALA A 138 -15.19 3.80 -19.81
C ALA A 138 -13.71 3.57 -20.13
N LEU A 139 -12.81 3.86 -19.18
CA LEU A 139 -11.38 3.63 -19.31
C LEU A 139 -11.05 2.14 -19.40
N LEU A 140 -11.62 1.33 -18.50
CA LEU A 140 -11.41 -0.12 -18.47
C LEU A 140 -11.88 -0.78 -19.77
N GLN A 141 -13.08 -0.43 -20.25
CA GLN A 141 -13.64 -1.01 -21.48
C GLN A 141 -12.88 -0.56 -22.72
N ALA A 142 -12.52 0.73 -22.84
CA ALA A 142 -11.70 1.20 -23.96
C ALA A 142 -10.35 0.47 -24.03
N ALA A 143 -9.66 0.31 -22.89
CA ALA A 143 -8.42 -0.44 -22.85
C ALA A 143 -8.62 -1.92 -23.19
N LEU A 144 -9.70 -2.55 -22.69
CA LEU A 144 -10.03 -3.95 -22.96
C LEU A 144 -10.25 -4.21 -24.47
N GLU A 145 -10.81 -3.24 -25.18
CA GLU A 145 -11.01 -3.32 -26.63
C GLU A 145 -9.72 -3.10 -27.42
N ALA A 146 -8.77 -2.33 -26.87
CA ALA A 146 -7.48 -2.07 -27.52
C ALA A 146 -6.48 -3.21 -27.32
N VAL A 147 -6.47 -3.89 -26.17
CA VAL A 147 -5.50 -4.96 -25.88
C VAL A 147 -5.90 -6.31 -26.49
N ARG A 148 -4.93 -6.98 -27.10
CA ARG A 148 -5.09 -8.29 -27.75
C ARG A 148 -4.56 -9.44 -26.89
N THR A 149 -3.51 -9.20 -26.10
CA THR A 149 -2.87 -10.26 -25.29
C THR A 149 -3.84 -10.78 -24.22
N PRO A 150 -4.11 -12.10 -24.17
CA PRO A 150 -5.09 -12.69 -23.23
C PRO A 150 -4.89 -12.29 -21.76
N ARG A 151 -3.64 -12.22 -21.30
CA ARG A 151 -3.30 -11.81 -19.92
C ARG A 151 -3.79 -10.40 -19.58
N HIS A 152 -3.61 -9.43 -20.49
CA HIS A 152 -3.99 -8.05 -20.26
C HIS A 152 -5.52 -7.89 -20.30
N ARG A 153 -6.17 -8.61 -21.23
CA ARG A 153 -7.64 -8.69 -21.30
C ARG A 153 -8.25 -9.23 -20.01
N GLN A 154 -7.72 -10.33 -19.48
CA GLN A 154 -8.19 -10.92 -18.23
C GLN A 154 -8.00 -9.98 -17.04
N SER A 155 -6.86 -9.29 -16.95
CA SER A 155 -6.64 -8.30 -15.88
C SER A 155 -7.70 -7.18 -15.90
N LEU A 156 -8.03 -6.67 -17.09
CA LEU A 156 -9.04 -5.61 -17.26
C LEU A 156 -10.47 -6.11 -17.01
N LEU A 157 -10.82 -7.32 -17.43
CA LEU A 157 -12.11 -7.96 -17.11
C LEU A 157 -12.28 -8.16 -15.60
N ALA A 158 -11.25 -8.64 -14.93
CA ALA A 158 -11.25 -8.77 -13.49
C ALA A 158 -11.36 -7.40 -12.78
N ALA A 159 -10.75 -6.35 -13.33
CA ALA A 159 -10.91 -4.99 -12.81
C ALA A 159 -12.35 -4.48 -12.98
N LEU A 160 -13.02 -4.74 -14.12
CA LEU A 160 -14.45 -4.43 -14.32
C LEU A 160 -15.33 -5.18 -13.32
N SER A 161 -15.04 -6.46 -13.07
CA SER A 161 -15.77 -7.27 -12.08
C SER A 161 -15.63 -6.69 -10.66
N ARG A 162 -14.41 -6.32 -10.24
CA ARG A 162 -14.19 -5.69 -8.93
C ARG A 162 -14.87 -4.32 -8.81
N ALA A 163 -14.83 -3.50 -9.87
CA ALA A 163 -15.52 -2.21 -9.90
C ALA A 163 -17.04 -2.36 -9.77
N ALA A 164 -17.62 -3.40 -10.39
CA ALA A 164 -19.03 -3.77 -10.21
C ALA A 164 -19.33 -4.17 -8.75
N CYS A 165 -18.48 -4.98 -8.11
CA CYS A 165 -18.60 -5.27 -6.67
C CYS A 165 -18.57 -4.00 -5.82
N ARG A 166 -17.72 -3.02 -6.16
CA ARG A 166 -17.58 -1.77 -5.41
C ARG A 166 -18.87 -0.94 -5.38
N VAL A 167 -19.63 -0.93 -6.48
CA VAL A 167 -20.94 -0.27 -6.56
C VAL A 167 -22.11 -1.18 -6.15
N GLY A 168 -21.80 -2.38 -5.67
CA GLY A 168 -22.76 -3.34 -5.16
C GLY A 168 -23.53 -4.15 -6.19
N ASP A 169 -23.00 -4.28 -7.39
CA ASP A 169 -23.62 -5.03 -8.49
C ASP A 169 -22.95 -6.40 -8.68
N ALA A 170 -23.35 -7.36 -7.84
CA ALA A 170 -22.84 -8.73 -7.88
C ALA A 170 -23.14 -9.44 -9.21
N ALA A 171 -24.29 -9.17 -9.82
CA ALA A 171 -24.72 -9.84 -11.05
C ALA A 171 -23.86 -9.42 -12.25
N ALA A 172 -23.57 -8.12 -12.37
CA ALA A 172 -22.61 -7.65 -13.37
C ALA A 172 -21.20 -8.14 -13.05
N ALA A 173 -20.80 -8.14 -11.77
CA ALA A 173 -19.48 -8.63 -11.36
C ALA A 173 -19.23 -10.08 -11.81
N GLU A 174 -20.22 -10.96 -11.62
CA GLU A 174 -20.17 -12.35 -12.08
C GLU A 174 -20.13 -12.44 -13.62
N SER A 175 -20.92 -11.61 -14.30
CA SER A 175 -20.96 -11.59 -15.77
C SER A 175 -19.60 -11.23 -16.38
N TRP A 176 -18.90 -10.24 -15.82
CA TRP A 176 -17.54 -9.89 -16.21
C TRP A 176 -16.53 -11.00 -15.88
N LEU A 177 -16.64 -11.61 -14.70
CA LEU A 177 -15.71 -12.63 -14.23
C LEU A 177 -15.80 -13.94 -15.02
N ARG A 178 -17.00 -14.30 -15.52
CA ARG A 178 -17.22 -15.50 -16.36
C ARG A 178 -16.38 -15.49 -17.65
N MET A 179 -15.94 -14.32 -18.08
CA MET A 179 -15.11 -14.14 -19.29
C MET A 179 -13.62 -14.38 -19.04
N CYS A 180 -13.19 -14.48 -17.78
CA CYS A 180 -11.82 -14.75 -17.40
C CYS A 180 -11.50 -16.25 -17.50
N ASP A 181 -10.23 -16.59 -17.72
CA ASP A 181 -9.75 -17.96 -17.64
C ASP A 181 -9.44 -18.35 -16.18
N PRO A 182 -10.17 -19.32 -15.59
CA PRO A 182 -9.95 -19.78 -14.22
C PRO A 182 -8.68 -20.63 -14.05
N THR A 183 -8.05 -21.06 -15.15
CA THR A 183 -6.97 -22.07 -15.17
C THR A 183 -5.65 -21.51 -15.69
N SER A 184 -5.42 -20.21 -15.54
CA SER A 184 -4.15 -19.61 -15.97
C SER A 184 -2.95 -20.25 -15.26
N SER A 185 -1.87 -20.48 -16.02
CA SER A 185 -0.57 -20.90 -15.47
C SER A 185 0.37 -19.72 -15.20
N ASN A 186 -0.09 -18.49 -15.45
CA ASN A 186 0.61 -17.27 -15.09
C ASN A 186 0.18 -16.82 -13.69
N LEU A 187 1.14 -16.66 -12.77
CA LEU A 187 0.85 -16.37 -11.36
C LEU A 187 0.12 -15.04 -11.15
N GLU A 188 0.47 -14.00 -11.89
CA GLU A 188 -0.21 -12.70 -11.77
C GLU A 188 -1.68 -12.84 -12.17
N ILE A 189 -1.95 -13.49 -13.30
CA ILE A 189 -3.31 -13.64 -13.83
C ILE A 189 -4.17 -14.60 -13.02
N ASP A 190 -3.61 -15.70 -12.54
CA ASP A 190 -4.28 -16.62 -11.62
C ASP A 190 -4.64 -15.91 -10.30
N SER A 191 -3.71 -15.14 -9.74
CA SER A 191 -3.94 -14.36 -8.51
C SER A 191 -5.03 -13.31 -8.71
N VAL A 192 -5.03 -12.61 -9.85
CA VAL A 192 -6.08 -11.64 -10.23
C VAL A 192 -7.45 -12.33 -10.26
N TYR A 193 -7.53 -13.51 -10.89
CA TYR A 193 -8.77 -14.28 -10.96
C TYR A 193 -9.23 -14.72 -9.57
N ARG A 194 -8.37 -15.36 -8.78
CA ARG A 194 -8.70 -15.86 -7.44
C ARG A 194 -9.15 -14.74 -6.50
N ALA A 195 -8.44 -13.61 -6.48
CA ALA A 195 -8.82 -12.46 -5.66
C ALA A 195 -10.19 -11.91 -6.07
N THR A 196 -10.48 -11.85 -7.38
CA THR A 196 -11.75 -11.33 -7.90
C THR A 196 -12.90 -12.30 -7.62
N ARG A 197 -12.70 -13.60 -7.85
CA ARG A 197 -13.67 -14.66 -7.54
C ARG A 197 -13.98 -14.70 -6.06
N ALA A 198 -12.98 -14.63 -5.19
CA ALA A 198 -13.16 -14.53 -3.74
C ALA A 198 -13.94 -13.28 -3.32
N LEU A 199 -13.71 -12.13 -3.98
CA LEU A 199 -14.47 -10.91 -3.71
C LEU A 199 -15.94 -11.05 -4.13
N VAL A 200 -16.21 -11.59 -5.32
CA VAL A 200 -17.57 -11.84 -5.81
C VAL A 200 -18.31 -12.82 -4.88
N ALA A 201 -17.66 -13.91 -4.51
CA ALA A 201 -18.18 -14.88 -3.54
C ALA A 201 -18.48 -14.23 -2.18
N THR A 202 -17.58 -13.37 -1.69
CA THR A 202 -17.79 -12.61 -0.44
C THR A 202 -19.03 -11.71 -0.54
N TYR A 203 -19.22 -11.02 -1.67
CA TYR A 203 -20.39 -10.18 -1.91
C TYR A 203 -21.69 -11.01 -1.96
N GLY A 204 -21.62 -12.20 -2.55
CA GLY A 204 -22.71 -13.16 -2.60
C GLY A 204 -22.91 -13.98 -1.32
N GLN A 205 -22.19 -13.68 -0.23
CA GLN A 205 -22.19 -14.43 1.04
C GLN A 205 -21.81 -15.94 0.89
N GLN A 206 -21.11 -16.30 -0.18
CA GLN A 206 -20.64 -17.65 -0.48
C GLN A 206 -19.25 -17.88 0.14
N HIS A 207 -19.18 -17.84 1.48
CA HIS A 207 -17.90 -17.88 2.19
C HIS A 207 -17.12 -19.19 2.03
N GLU A 208 -17.80 -20.32 1.80
CA GLU A 208 -17.13 -21.59 1.49
C GLU A 208 -16.39 -21.55 0.16
N GLU A 209 -16.94 -20.89 -0.86
CA GLU A 209 -16.30 -20.72 -2.17
C GLU A 209 -15.01 -19.91 -2.04
N VAL A 210 -14.96 -18.92 -1.14
CA VAL A 210 -13.73 -18.18 -0.83
C VAL A 210 -12.62 -19.14 -0.35
N LEU A 211 -12.96 -20.08 0.54
CA LEU A 211 -12.01 -21.09 1.02
C LEU A 211 -11.59 -22.06 -0.09
N GLN A 212 -12.49 -22.44 -0.99
CA GLN A 212 -12.15 -23.30 -2.13
C GLN A 212 -11.18 -22.61 -3.09
N VAL A 213 -11.38 -21.31 -3.34
CA VAL A 213 -10.60 -20.54 -4.31
C VAL A 213 -9.25 -20.11 -3.77
N LEU A 214 -9.15 -19.75 -2.48
CA LEU A 214 -7.89 -19.29 -1.87
C LEU A 214 -7.15 -20.38 -1.09
N GLY A 215 -7.81 -21.52 -0.86
CA GLY A 215 -7.34 -22.58 0.03
C GLY A 215 -7.58 -22.23 1.50
N ALA A 216 -8.12 -23.16 2.28
CA ALA A 216 -8.45 -22.92 3.70
C ALA A 216 -7.24 -22.47 4.54
N GLY A 217 -6.03 -22.96 4.21
CA GLY A 217 -4.78 -22.57 4.86
C GLY A 217 -4.04 -21.39 4.20
N GLY A 218 -4.56 -20.83 3.10
CA GLY A 218 -3.81 -19.89 2.26
C GLY A 218 -2.70 -20.56 1.45
N GLU A 219 -2.91 -21.82 1.06
CA GLU A 219 -1.94 -22.65 0.32
C GLU A 219 -1.85 -22.30 -1.17
N ALA A 220 -2.85 -21.58 -1.69
CA ALA A 220 -2.85 -21.15 -3.08
C ALA A 220 -1.65 -20.19 -3.32
N PRO A 221 -0.85 -20.40 -4.38
CA PRO A 221 0.20 -19.46 -4.72
C PRO A 221 -0.42 -18.13 -5.18
N ILE A 222 -0.19 -17.06 -4.42
CA ILE A 222 -0.69 -15.71 -4.69
C ILE A 222 0.49 -14.75 -4.90
N SER A 223 0.42 -13.95 -5.96
CA SER A 223 1.40 -12.90 -6.25
C SER A 223 1.41 -11.82 -5.17
N ASP A 224 2.56 -11.19 -4.96
CA ASP A 224 2.75 -10.18 -3.91
C ASP A 224 1.74 -9.02 -3.96
N GLU A 225 1.25 -8.68 -5.17
CA GLU A 225 0.25 -7.64 -5.38
C GLU A 225 -1.10 -7.99 -4.72
N TYR A 226 -1.48 -9.27 -4.70
CA TYR A 226 -2.79 -9.76 -4.25
C TYR A 226 -2.77 -10.46 -2.89
N GLN A 227 -1.60 -10.66 -2.27
CA GLN A 227 -1.50 -11.30 -0.94
C GLN A 227 -2.38 -10.61 0.12
N VAL A 228 -2.35 -9.27 0.17
CA VAL A 228 -3.12 -8.52 1.17
C VAL A 228 -4.65 -8.60 0.92
N PRO A 229 -5.18 -8.29 -0.29
CA PRO A 229 -6.59 -8.52 -0.60
C PRO A 229 -7.05 -9.96 -0.30
N CYS A 230 -6.29 -10.97 -0.73
CA CYS A 230 -6.64 -12.37 -0.50
C CYS A 230 -6.64 -12.73 0.98
N ALA A 231 -5.68 -12.24 1.78
CA ALA A 231 -5.66 -12.47 3.23
C ALA A 231 -6.87 -11.82 3.93
N VAL A 232 -7.29 -10.62 3.51
CA VAL A 232 -8.50 -9.97 4.04
C VAL A 232 -9.75 -10.77 3.69
N LEU A 233 -9.91 -11.20 2.43
CA LEU A 233 -11.06 -11.98 1.98
C LEU A 233 -11.12 -13.36 2.68
N LEU A 234 -9.97 -14.04 2.79
CA LEU A 234 -9.86 -15.32 3.50
C LEU A 234 -10.17 -15.17 4.99
N GLY A 235 -9.61 -14.14 5.64
CA GLY A 235 -9.92 -13.82 7.04
C GLY A 235 -11.40 -13.56 7.25
N ASN A 236 -12.03 -12.79 6.35
CA ASN A 236 -13.47 -12.52 6.43
C ASN A 236 -14.30 -13.79 6.26
N ALA A 237 -13.97 -14.66 5.30
CA ALA A 237 -14.66 -15.92 5.11
C ALA A 237 -14.56 -16.84 6.34
N LEU A 238 -13.35 -16.97 6.92
CA LEU A 238 -13.15 -17.75 8.15
C LEU A 238 -13.96 -17.18 9.33
N GLU A 239 -13.98 -15.86 9.51
CA GLU A 239 -14.78 -15.20 10.54
C GLU A 239 -16.28 -15.47 10.37
N ARG A 240 -16.80 -15.34 9.15
CA ARG A 240 -18.22 -15.58 8.83
C ARG A 240 -18.63 -17.05 9.02
N LEU A 241 -17.68 -17.97 8.96
CA LEU A 241 -17.86 -19.39 9.27
C LEU A 241 -17.61 -19.73 10.76
N GLY A 242 -17.45 -18.73 11.63
CA GLY A 242 -17.23 -18.92 13.07
C GLY A 242 -15.79 -19.27 13.48
N ARG A 243 -14.84 -19.31 12.54
CA ARG A 243 -13.43 -19.68 12.75
C ARG A 243 -12.57 -18.45 13.04
N VAL A 244 -12.97 -17.68 14.05
CA VAL A 244 -12.40 -16.35 14.33
C VAL A 244 -10.89 -16.40 14.63
N ASP A 245 -10.41 -17.38 15.39
CA ASP A 245 -8.97 -17.48 15.70
C ASP A 245 -8.10 -17.73 14.46
N GLU A 246 -8.60 -18.54 13.53
CA GLU A 246 -7.92 -18.78 12.25
C GLU A 246 -7.94 -17.53 11.37
N ALA A 247 -9.06 -16.80 11.35
CA ALA A 247 -9.16 -15.51 10.67
C ALA A 247 -8.09 -14.53 11.19
N VAL A 248 -7.96 -14.40 12.52
CA VAL A 248 -6.94 -13.56 13.15
C VAL A 248 -5.53 -14.01 12.75
N ALA A 249 -5.26 -15.32 12.73
CA ALA A 249 -3.95 -15.84 12.35
C ALA A 249 -3.60 -15.56 10.87
N VAL A 250 -4.58 -15.68 9.96
CA VAL A 250 -4.40 -15.34 8.53
C VAL A 250 -4.13 -13.85 8.34
N LEU A 251 -4.94 -12.99 8.95
CA LEU A 251 -4.76 -11.53 8.87
C LEU A 251 -3.43 -11.10 9.46
N ASP A 252 -3.03 -11.71 10.57
CA ASP A 252 -1.76 -11.41 11.21
C ASP A 252 -0.56 -11.72 10.31
N ARG A 253 -0.55 -12.89 9.66
CA ARG A 253 0.50 -13.26 8.69
C ARG A 253 0.49 -12.34 7.47
N GLY A 254 -0.71 -12.09 6.91
CA GLY A 254 -0.90 -11.26 5.72
C GLY A 254 -0.60 -9.77 5.94
N GLN A 255 -0.66 -9.30 7.19
CA GLN A 255 -0.43 -7.91 7.58
C GLN A 255 0.85 -7.73 8.41
N SER A 256 1.85 -8.57 8.18
CA SER A 256 3.13 -8.57 8.91
C SER A 256 3.87 -7.23 8.82
N SER A 257 3.73 -6.51 7.70
CA SER A 257 4.33 -5.18 7.49
C SER A 257 3.33 -4.03 7.65
N SER A 258 3.85 -2.85 7.98
CA SER A 258 3.14 -1.58 8.08
C SER A 258 2.47 -1.23 6.76
N LEU A 259 3.17 -1.46 5.65
CA LEU A 259 2.64 -1.29 4.31
C LEU A 259 1.48 -2.26 4.05
N ALA A 260 1.60 -3.53 4.44
CA ALA A 260 0.51 -4.50 4.31
C ALA A 260 -0.71 -4.13 5.16
N ARG A 261 -0.51 -3.68 6.41
CA ARG A 261 -1.58 -3.14 7.28
C ARG A 261 -2.27 -1.93 6.66
N HIS A 262 -1.50 -1.03 6.06
CA HIS A 262 -2.05 0.13 5.37
C HIS A 262 -2.91 -0.32 4.17
N ARG A 263 -2.37 -1.17 3.29
CA ARG A 263 -3.09 -1.72 2.14
C ARG A 263 -4.36 -2.48 2.54
N ALA A 264 -4.33 -3.23 3.63
CA ALA A 264 -5.50 -3.95 4.13
C ALA A 264 -6.63 -2.99 4.51
N ARG A 265 -6.31 -1.88 5.20
CA ARG A 265 -7.29 -0.85 5.55
C ARG A 265 -7.86 -0.14 4.33
N GLU A 266 -7.03 0.13 3.33
CA GLU A 266 -7.48 0.76 2.09
C GLU A 266 -8.40 -0.17 1.30
N PHE A 267 -8.08 -1.46 1.25
CA PHE A 267 -8.95 -2.47 0.65
C PHE A 267 -10.29 -2.57 1.38
N VAL A 268 -10.29 -2.61 2.72
CA VAL A 268 -11.53 -2.61 3.52
C VAL A 268 -12.36 -1.33 3.27
N ALA A 269 -11.72 -0.17 3.20
CA ALA A 269 -12.40 1.10 2.92
C ALA A 269 -12.99 1.14 1.50
N GLU A 270 -12.24 0.65 0.50
CA GLU A 270 -12.68 0.58 -0.90
C GLU A 270 -13.96 -0.25 -1.06
N TYR A 271 -14.10 -1.34 -0.31
CA TYR A 271 -15.27 -2.23 -0.33
C TYR A 271 -16.14 -2.10 0.92
N SER A 272 -16.31 -0.87 1.43
CA SER A 272 -17.10 -0.61 2.65
C SER A 272 -18.58 -1.08 2.60
N GLY A 273 -19.12 -1.35 1.40
CA GLY A 273 -20.44 -1.96 1.21
C GLY A 273 -20.51 -3.44 1.63
N ILE A 274 -19.38 -4.11 1.84
CA ILE A 274 -19.29 -5.43 2.45
C ILE A 274 -18.53 -5.30 3.78
N GLU A 275 -19.15 -5.74 4.87
CA GLU A 275 -18.52 -5.73 6.19
C GLU A 275 -17.38 -6.76 6.26
N LEU A 276 -16.15 -6.32 5.99
CA LEU A 276 -14.94 -7.15 5.98
C LEU A 276 -14.28 -7.20 7.37
N CYS A 277 -14.18 -8.40 7.93
CA CYS A 277 -13.46 -8.72 9.16
C CYS A 277 -13.80 -7.83 10.39
N PRO A 278 -15.09 -7.59 10.71
CA PRO A 278 -15.45 -6.70 11.82
C PRO A 278 -14.86 -7.13 13.18
N MET A 279 -14.67 -8.44 13.41
CA MET A 279 -14.10 -8.96 14.66
C MET A 279 -12.61 -9.27 14.55
N SER A 280 -12.21 -10.03 13.52
CA SER A 280 -10.85 -10.53 13.37
C SER A 280 -9.86 -9.46 12.96
N GLY A 281 -10.30 -8.40 12.27
CA GLY A 281 -9.47 -7.26 11.89
C GLY A 281 -8.89 -6.52 13.10
N PRO A 282 -9.73 -5.97 14.00
CA PRO A 282 -9.27 -5.34 15.24
C PRO A 282 -8.42 -6.27 16.12
N ALA A 283 -8.80 -7.55 16.22
CA ALA A 283 -8.07 -8.53 17.02
C ALA A 283 -6.65 -8.82 16.47
N ALA A 284 -6.49 -8.91 15.14
CA ALA A 284 -5.18 -9.06 14.51
C ALA A 284 -4.30 -7.83 14.76
N LEU A 285 -4.86 -6.62 14.63
CA LEU A 285 -4.15 -5.37 14.92
C LEU A 285 -3.72 -5.28 16.39
N ALA A 286 -4.56 -5.72 17.33
CA ALA A 286 -4.21 -5.76 18.76
C ALA A 286 -3.02 -6.72 19.02
N ARG A 287 -3.07 -7.95 18.49
CA ARG A 287 -1.95 -8.93 18.62
C ARG A 287 -0.64 -8.41 18.01
N GLN A 288 -0.71 -7.62 16.95
CA GLN A 288 0.45 -6.99 16.32
C GLN A 288 0.99 -5.84 17.17
N ALA A 289 0.10 -5.00 17.72
CA ALA A 289 0.48 -3.92 18.62
C ALA A 289 1.15 -4.45 19.90
N GLU A 290 0.64 -5.54 20.47
CA GLU A 290 1.25 -6.23 21.62
C GLU A 290 2.66 -6.75 21.31
N ARG A 291 2.87 -7.38 20.14
CA ARG A 291 4.20 -7.80 19.67
C ARG A 291 5.15 -6.63 19.47
N GLY A 292 4.68 -5.57 18.81
CA GLY A 292 5.45 -4.34 18.65
C GLY A 292 5.83 -3.71 19.99
N ALA A 293 4.90 -3.69 20.95
CA ALA A 293 5.13 -3.19 22.30
C ALA A 293 6.18 -4.04 23.03
N ALA A 294 6.07 -5.38 22.97
CA ALA A 294 7.02 -6.30 23.60
C ALA A 294 8.44 -6.20 23.02
N LEU A 295 8.57 -5.98 21.71
CA LEU A 295 9.87 -5.70 21.07
C LEU A 295 10.41 -4.33 21.48
N SER A 296 9.55 -3.31 21.57
CA SER A 296 9.94 -1.96 21.96
C SER A 296 10.33 -1.83 23.43
N SER A 297 9.70 -2.57 24.35
CA SER A 297 10.00 -2.53 25.78
C SER A 297 11.39 -3.09 26.09
N ARG A 298 11.81 -4.14 25.36
CA ARG A 298 13.19 -4.64 25.39
C ARG A 298 14.21 -3.59 24.93
N ALA A 299 13.85 -2.74 23.98
CA ALA A 299 14.70 -1.63 23.53
C ALA A 299 14.64 -0.41 24.49
N ALA A 300 13.50 -0.17 25.14
CA ALA A 300 13.25 1.00 25.99
C ALA A 300 13.84 0.91 27.41
N GLY A 301 14.36 -0.24 27.83
CA GLY A 301 15.14 -0.34 29.08
C GLY A 301 16.40 0.52 29.07
N ARG A 302 17.01 0.75 27.89
CA ARG A 302 18.25 1.54 27.74
C ARG A 302 18.15 3.00 28.21
N PRO A 303 17.15 3.80 27.80
CA PRO A 303 17.07 5.19 28.26
C PRO A 303 16.76 5.34 29.75
N LEU A 304 16.01 4.42 30.37
CA LEU A 304 15.80 4.46 31.83
C LEU A 304 17.10 4.13 32.57
N ILE A 305 17.83 3.11 32.12
CA ILE A 305 19.15 2.76 32.67
C ILE A 305 20.13 3.94 32.49
N MET A 306 20.15 4.58 31.32
CA MET A 306 20.98 5.77 31.09
C MET A 306 20.56 6.95 31.96
N LEU A 307 19.26 7.20 32.15
CA LEU A 307 18.77 8.27 33.03
C LEU A 307 19.15 8.01 34.49
N VAL A 308 18.92 6.79 34.99
CA VAL A 308 19.29 6.38 36.35
C VAL A 308 20.80 6.48 36.53
N PHE A 309 21.59 6.04 35.54
CA PHE A 309 23.04 6.17 35.55
C PHE A 309 23.48 7.65 35.57
N THR A 310 22.86 8.50 34.75
CA THR A 310 23.15 9.94 34.71
C THR A 310 22.81 10.61 36.04
N LEU A 311 21.64 10.31 36.62
CA LEU A 311 21.23 10.81 37.94
C LEU A 311 22.17 10.31 39.05
N ALA A 312 22.60 9.05 38.99
CA ALA A 312 23.56 8.50 39.94
C ALA A 312 24.93 9.19 39.84
N VAL A 313 25.42 9.44 38.62
CA VAL A 313 26.66 10.20 38.39
C VAL A 313 26.54 11.64 38.87
N LEU A 314 25.40 12.30 38.65
CA LEU A 314 25.13 13.64 39.15
C LEU A 314 25.10 13.69 40.69
N ALA A 315 24.42 12.73 41.33
CA ALA A 315 24.37 12.62 42.77
C ALA A 315 25.76 12.35 43.37
N ALA A 316 26.51 11.41 42.79
CA ALA A 316 27.87 11.11 43.22
C ALA A 316 28.80 12.33 43.05
N GLY A 317 28.71 13.03 41.91
CA GLY A 317 29.45 14.27 41.66
C GLY A 317 29.11 15.38 42.67
N GLY A 318 27.82 15.56 42.97
CA GLY A 318 27.35 16.53 43.98
C GLY A 318 27.84 16.20 45.39
N ILE A 319 27.78 14.93 45.79
CA ILE A 319 28.30 14.46 47.09
C ILE A 319 29.81 14.70 47.17
N THR A 320 30.56 14.36 46.12
CA THR A 320 32.02 14.52 46.09
C THR A 320 32.41 16.00 46.19
N ALA A 321 31.70 16.88 45.48
CA ALA A 321 31.90 18.33 45.55
C ALA A 321 31.59 18.89 46.95
N ALA A 322 30.51 18.41 47.60
CA ALA A 322 30.16 18.81 48.96
C ALA A 322 31.21 18.38 49.99
N VAL A 323 31.73 17.14 49.89
CA VAL A 323 32.77 16.61 50.79
C VAL A 323 34.11 17.35 50.61
N LEU A 324 34.51 17.63 49.37
CA LEU A 324 35.73 18.40 49.08
C LEU A 324 35.60 19.87 49.52
N GLY A 325 34.40 20.45 49.40
CA GLY A 325 34.10 21.79 49.91
C GLY A 325 34.19 21.88 51.44
N ALA A 326 33.73 20.84 52.16
CA ALA A 326 33.77 20.81 53.62
C ALA A 326 35.18 20.56 54.20
N THR A 327 36.09 19.94 53.43
CA THR A 327 37.44 19.53 53.91
C THR A 327 38.56 20.50 53.50
N SER A 328 38.29 21.51 52.68
CA SER A 328 39.33 22.42 52.19
C SER A 328 39.39 23.75 52.95
N THR A 329 40.22 23.79 53.99
CA THR A 329 40.66 25.03 54.66
C THR A 329 41.88 25.69 54.00
N LEU A 330 42.42 25.18 52.89
CA LEU A 330 43.55 25.79 52.17
C LEU A 330 43.38 25.75 50.63
N GLY A 331 43.01 26.90 50.06
CA GLY A 331 43.49 27.52 48.80
C GLY A 331 43.49 26.79 47.44
N GLY A 332 43.44 25.45 47.34
CA GLY A 332 43.75 24.72 46.11
C GLY A 332 42.59 24.01 45.39
N THR A 333 41.40 23.94 46.01
CA THR A 333 40.32 23.02 45.58
C THR A 333 39.27 23.61 44.62
N LEU A 334 39.31 24.92 44.34
CA LEU A 334 38.33 25.58 43.45
C LEU A 334 38.36 25.06 41.99
N MET A 335 39.51 24.56 41.51
CA MET A 335 39.64 24.07 40.13
C MET A 335 38.94 22.72 39.89
N ALA A 336 38.92 21.82 40.88
CA ALA A 336 38.35 20.48 40.71
C ALA A 336 36.81 20.51 40.64
N GLY A 337 36.16 21.31 41.49
CA GLY A 337 34.70 21.48 41.47
C GLY A 337 34.19 22.15 40.19
N GLY A 338 34.98 23.07 39.62
CA GLY A 338 34.65 23.73 38.35
C GLY A 338 34.58 22.76 37.17
N ILE A 339 35.51 21.81 37.07
CA ILE A 339 35.57 20.83 35.97
C ILE A 339 34.36 19.87 36.02
N THR A 340 33.98 19.39 37.21
CA THR A 340 32.83 18.50 37.37
C THR A 340 31.52 19.21 37.03
N GLY A 341 31.35 20.45 37.49
CA GLY A 341 30.18 21.28 37.16
C GLY A 341 30.05 21.57 35.67
N LEU A 342 31.17 21.83 34.97
CA LEU A 342 31.21 22.07 33.53
C LEU A 342 30.83 20.83 32.72
N LEU A 343 31.35 19.65 33.08
CA LEU A 343 30.99 18.39 32.44
C LEU A 343 29.51 18.04 32.60
N VAL A 344 28.97 18.24 33.82
CA VAL A 344 27.55 18.06 34.12
C VAL A 344 26.68 19.04 33.33
N GLY A 345 27.06 20.32 33.31
CA GLY A 345 26.37 21.37 32.57
C GLY A 345 26.37 21.14 31.06
N ALA A 346 27.44 20.55 30.51
CA ALA A 346 27.54 20.20 29.10
C ALA A 346 26.72 18.96 28.70
N LEU A 347 26.56 17.98 29.59
CA LEU A 347 25.80 16.75 29.32
C LEU A 347 24.28 16.92 29.47
N ALA A 348 23.82 17.79 30.38
CA ALA A 348 22.39 18.04 30.60
C ALA A 348 21.60 18.46 29.33
N PRO A 349 22.06 19.39 28.47
CA PRO A 349 21.32 19.74 27.26
C PRO A 349 21.26 18.59 26.24
N ILE A 350 22.29 17.72 26.18
CA ILE A 350 22.28 16.56 25.29
C ILE A 350 21.18 15.57 25.72
N THR A 351 21.07 15.30 27.02
CA THR A 351 20.03 14.40 27.55
C THR A 351 18.63 14.99 27.40
N VAL A 352 18.46 16.31 27.55
CA VAL A 352 17.18 17.00 27.29
C VAL A 352 16.79 16.94 25.82
N ILE A 353 17.72 17.16 24.88
CA ILE A 353 17.44 17.08 23.43
C ILE A 353 17.08 15.63 23.04
N GLU A 354 17.82 14.64 23.52
CA GLU A 354 17.49 13.21 23.35
C GLU A 354 16.10 12.89 23.93
N PHE A 355 15.79 13.41 25.12
CA PHE A 355 14.49 13.22 25.76
C PHE A 355 13.36 13.85 24.95
N LEU A 356 13.52 15.08 24.46
CA LEU A 356 12.54 15.76 23.61
C LEU A 356 12.36 15.06 22.25
N ARG A 357 13.45 14.59 21.63
CA ARG A 357 13.38 13.76 20.41
C ARG A 357 12.63 12.45 20.66
N SER A 358 12.90 11.80 21.79
CA SER A 358 12.17 10.60 22.22
C SER A 358 10.69 10.91 22.49
N GLY A 359 10.37 12.10 23.03
CA GLY A 359 9.02 12.59 23.25
C GLY A 359 8.24 12.75 21.95
N ARG A 360 8.85 13.37 20.92
CA ARG A 360 8.25 13.48 19.57
C ARG A 360 7.97 12.10 18.98
N ALA A 361 8.94 11.18 19.01
CA ALA A 361 8.76 9.84 18.48
C ALA A 361 7.67 9.05 19.23
N ARG A 362 7.62 9.14 20.57
CA ARG A 362 6.56 8.54 21.40
C ARG A 362 5.19 9.14 21.08
N ARG A 363 5.10 10.47 20.92
CA ARG A 363 3.86 11.16 20.53
C ARG A 363 3.37 10.65 19.19
N LEU A 364 4.22 10.68 18.16
CA LEU A 364 3.88 10.21 16.81
C LEU A 364 3.50 8.72 16.76
N ARG A 365 4.11 7.86 17.58
CA ARG A 365 3.69 6.46 17.70
C ARG A 365 2.32 6.29 18.33
N ARG A 366 1.93 7.17 19.26
CA ARG A 366 0.64 7.11 19.96
C ARG A 366 -0.49 7.77 19.18
N SER A 367 -0.27 8.98 18.67
CA SER A 367 -1.30 9.80 18.04
C SER A 367 -1.10 10.04 16.55
N GLY A 368 0.06 9.65 16.00
CA GLY A 368 0.35 9.86 14.60
C GLY A 368 -0.54 9.01 13.70
N ARG A 369 -1.08 9.65 12.66
CA ARG A 369 -1.85 8.98 11.63
C ARG A 369 -0.89 8.27 10.67
N PRO A 370 -1.10 6.99 10.36
CA PRO A 370 -0.26 6.28 9.41
C PRO A 370 -0.59 6.73 7.98
N GLU A 371 0.42 7.20 7.27
CA GLU A 371 0.34 7.66 5.87
C GLU A 371 1.42 6.97 5.03
N ILE A 372 1.23 6.95 3.71
CA ILE A 372 2.27 6.51 2.78
C ILE A 372 3.24 7.66 2.53
N ALA A 373 4.54 7.34 2.43
CA ALA A 373 5.52 8.25 1.90
C ALA A 373 6.47 7.57 0.91
N THR A 374 7.10 8.36 0.05
CA THR A 374 8.21 7.92 -0.81
C THR A 374 9.51 8.51 -0.32
N VAL A 375 10.56 7.70 -0.24
CA VAL A 375 11.91 8.18 0.00
C VAL A 375 12.41 8.94 -1.22
N VAL A 376 12.54 10.26 -1.11
CA VAL A 376 13.03 11.12 -2.19
C VAL A 376 14.56 11.14 -2.21
N HIS A 377 15.15 11.26 -1.03
CA HIS A 377 16.59 11.32 -0.84
C HIS A 377 16.95 10.88 0.57
N ALA A 378 18.12 10.26 0.72
CA ALA A 378 18.71 9.92 2.01
C ALA A 378 20.13 10.49 2.03
N ARG A 379 20.47 11.21 3.09
CA ARG A 379 21.83 11.74 3.30
C ARG A 379 22.34 11.36 4.69
N TYR A 380 23.65 11.25 4.84
CA TYR A 380 24.27 11.01 6.13
C TYR A 380 24.05 12.21 7.06
N GLY A 381 23.60 11.93 8.29
CA GLY A 381 23.28 12.93 9.30
C GLY A 381 24.48 13.37 10.15
N GLY A 382 25.65 12.75 9.97
CA GLY A 382 26.86 13.07 10.73
C GLY A 382 26.98 12.38 12.09
N GLN A 383 25.96 11.61 12.51
CA GLN A 383 25.95 10.86 13.77
C GLN A 383 26.03 9.36 13.52
N GLU A 384 26.79 8.65 14.36
CA GLU A 384 26.84 7.19 14.40
C GLU A 384 26.60 6.71 15.83
N THR A 385 25.75 5.70 15.98
CA THR A 385 25.49 5.06 17.27
C THR A 385 25.83 3.59 17.14
N MET A 386 26.86 3.12 17.85
CA MET A 386 27.33 1.71 17.79
C MET A 386 27.63 1.23 16.35
N GLY A 387 28.28 2.08 15.54
CA GLY A 387 28.60 1.76 14.14
C GLY A 387 27.40 1.77 13.19
N VAL A 388 26.21 2.17 13.66
CA VAL A 388 25.03 2.37 12.81
C VAL A 388 24.89 3.86 12.48
N PRO A 389 24.97 4.26 11.21
CA PRO A 389 24.88 5.67 10.81
C PRO A 389 23.45 6.18 10.93
N GLN A 390 23.32 7.42 11.43
CA GLN A 390 22.09 8.19 11.33
C GLN A 390 21.94 8.74 9.92
N LEU A 391 20.81 8.48 9.29
CA LEU A 391 20.43 9.04 8.00
C LEU A 391 19.28 10.02 8.16
N LEU A 392 19.36 11.12 7.40
CA LEU A 392 18.29 12.08 7.22
C LEU A 392 17.58 11.77 5.91
N TYR A 393 16.35 11.29 6.02
CA TYR A 393 15.47 10.98 4.91
C TYR A 393 14.59 12.18 4.59
N LYS A 394 14.65 12.64 3.33
CA LYS A 394 13.63 13.52 2.75
C LYS A 394 12.54 12.64 2.16
N LEU A 395 11.34 12.79 2.68
CA LEU A 395 10.17 12.00 2.35
C LEU A 395 9.16 12.87 1.62
N MET A 396 8.47 12.32 0.63
CA MET A 396 7.26 12.91 0.05
C MET A 396 6.07 12.15 0.61
N VAL A 397 5.28 12.78 1.46
CA VAL A 397 4.17 12.16 2.20
C VAL A 397 2.87 12.37 1.44
N PHE A 398 2.04 11.34 1.39
CA PHE A 398 0.76 11.27 0.68
C PHE A 398 -0.41 11.16 1.67
N PRO A 399 -0.73 12.25 2.40
CA PRO A 399 -1.87 12.25 3.30
C PRO A 399 -3.18 12.03 2.55
N ALA A 400 -4.05 11.16 3.05
CA ALA A 400 -5.37 10.97 2.46
C ALA A 400 -6.19 12.28 2.45
N GLY A 401 -6.76 12.63 1.30
CA GLY A 401 -7.60 13.81 1.12
C GLY A 401 -6.86 15.16 1.15
N ARG A 402 -5.53 15.17 1.08
CA ARG A 402 -4.72 16.40 1.08
C ARG A 402 -3.63 16.35 0.00
N SER A 403 -3.13 17.54 -0.37
CA SER A 403 -1.98 17.64 -1.26
C SER A 403 -0.72 17.06 -0.59
N PRO A 404 0.12 16.35 -1.35
CA PRO A 404 1.38 15.83 -0.83
C PRO A 404 2.35 16.93 -0.47
N PHE A 405 3.23 16.63 0.48
CA PHE A 405 4.23 17.58 0.97
C PHE A 405 5.54 16.87 1.32
N TYR A 406 6.62 17.64 1.41
CA TYR A 406 7.93 17.10 1.82
C TYR A 406 8.11 17.19 3.34
N ALA A 407 8.62 16.10 3.92
CA ALA A 407 8.99 16.05 5.33
C ALA A 407 10.40 15.46 5.49
N ASN A 408 11.01 15.71 6.65
CA ASN A 408 12.29 15.11 7.02
C ASN A 408 12.09 14.14 8.19
N SER A 409 12.72 12.98 8.11
CA SER A 409 12.78 12.01 9.21
C SER A 409 14.22 11.57 9.41
N ALA A 410 14.66 11.52 10.67
CA ALA A 410 15.97 11.00 11.03
C ALA A 410 15.83 9.55 11.54
N LEU A 411 16.71 8.66 11.08
CA LEU A 411 16.67 7.25 11.45
C LEU A 411 18.09 6.68 11.44
N HIS A 412 18.45 5.96 12.50
CA HIS A 412 19.63 5.10 12.48
C HIS A 412 19.31 3.84 11.69
N ALA A 413 19.99 3.63 10.57
CA ALA A 413 19.68 2.57 9.63
C ALA A 413 20.94 1.74 9.34
N ASP A 414 20.87 0.45 9.66
CA ASP A 414 21.89 -0.53 9.29
C ASP A 414 21.90 -0.77 7.77
N LYS A 415 22.85 -1.56 7.26
CA LYS A 415 22.95 -1.82 5.81
C LYS A 415 21.65 -2.39 5.21
N PRO A 416 21.00 -3.43 5.77
CA PRO A 416 19.72 -3.93 5.25
C PRO A 416 18.61 -2.88 5.25
N THR A 417 18.50 -2.08 6.32
CA THR A 417 17.50 -1.01 6.42
C THR A 417 17.76 0.07 5.37
N ARG A 418 19.01 0.42 5.10
CA ARG A 418 19.38 1.40 4.06
C ARG A 418 19.00 0.91 2.66
N GLU A 419 19.19 -0.37 2.37
CA GLU A 419 18.80 -0.98 1.10
C GLU A 419 17.27 -0.99 0.94
N ARG A 420 16.52 -1.29 2.01
CA ARG A 420 15.05 -1.19 2.04
C ARG A 420 14.53 0.23 1.86
N LEU A 421 15.26 1.22 2.37
CA LEU A 421 14.90 2.64 2.32
C LEU A 421 15.63 3.40 1.19
N ALA A 422 15.96 2.72 0.09
CA ALA A 422 16.55 3.36 -1.08
C ALA A 422 15.61 4.43 -1.69
N ARG A 423 16.17 5.32 -2.51
CA ARG A 423 15.39 6.33 -3.24
C ARG A 423 14.28 5.64 -4.05
N GLY A 424 13.05 6.14 -3.94
CA GLY A 424 11.86 5.57 -4.56
C GLY A 424 11.15 4.52 -3.71
N ALA A 425 11.73 4.08 -2.58
CA ALA A 425 11.08 3.16 -1.67
C ALA A 425 9.79 3.77 -1.11
N VAL A 426 8.73 2.96 -1.08
CA VAL A 426 7.44 3.31 -0.47
C VAL A 426 7.42 2.80 0.95
N VAL A 427 7.16 3.70 1.87
CA VAL A 427 7.23 3.45 3.32
C VAL A 427 5.96 3.94 3.99
N VAL A 428 5.68 3.39 5.16
CA VAL A 428 4.65 3.94 6.05
C VAL A 428 5.31 4.89 7.04
N VAL A 429 4.66 6.01 7.26
CA VAL A 429 5.08 7.02 8.21
C VAL A 429 3.96 7.35 9.17
N ARG A 430 4.30 7.72 10.40
CA ARG A 430 3.38 8.36 11.34
C ARG A 430 3.49 9.86 11.19
N MET A 431 2.42 10.49 10.76
CA MET A 431 2.30 11.93 10.57
C MET A 431 1.44 12.54 11.68
N ASP A 432 1.88 13.67 12.24
CA ASP A 432 1.06 14.51 13.12
C ASP A 432 0.02 15.27 12.27
N PRO A 433 -1.30 15.06 12.46
CA PRO A 433 -2.31 15.74 11.64
C PRO A 433 -2.36 17.26 11.85
N GLU A 434 -1.87 17.73 13.01
CA GLU A 434 -1.82 19.15 13.37
C GLU A 434 -0.49 19.81 12.94
N ARG A 435 0.57 19.01 12.78
CA ARG A 435 1.92 19.48 12.42
C ARG A 435 2.47 18.66 11.26
N LEU A 436 2.09 19.00 10.03
CA LEU A 436 2.41 18.21 8.84
C LEU A 436 3.91 17.87 8.69
N GLY A 437 4.83 18.75 9.10
CA GLY A 437 6.28 18.46 9.06
C GLY A 437 6.78 17.43 10.08
N ASP A 438 5.98 17.10 11.10
CA ASP A 438 6.31 16.12 12.12
C ASP A 438 5.94 14.71 11.64
N VAL A 439 6.92 14.08 11.01
CA VAL A 439 6.80 12.72 10.46
C VAL A 439 7.81 11.80 11.13
N LEU A 440 7.42 10.54 11.33
CA LEU A 440 8.26 9.46 11.83
C LEU A 440 8.17 8.25 10.89
N LEU A 441 9.30 7.82 10.34
CA LEU A 441 9.42 6.57 9.59
C LEU A 441 9.07 5.37 10.48
N GLU A 442 8.12 4.53 10.07
CA GLU A 442 7.89 3.22 10.68
C GLU A 442 8.76 2.18 9.99
N LEU A 443 9.65 1.56 10.77
CA LEU A 443 10.35 0.35 10.35
C LEU A 443 9.56 -0.86 10.83
N ASP A 444 9.36 -1.81 9.92
CA ASP A 444 8.88 -3.16 10.23
C ASP A 444 10.01 -4.08 10.65
#